data_AF-A0A087S152-F1
#
_entry.id   AF-A0A087S152-F1
#
_cell.length_a   1.000
_cell.length_b   1.000
_cell.length_c   1.000
_cell.angle_alpha   90.00
_cell.angle_beta   90.00
_cell.angle_gamma   90.00
#
_symmetry.space_group_name_H-M   'P 1'
#
loop_
_entity.id
_entity.type
_entity.pdbx_description
1 polymer ?
#
loop_
_entity_poly.entity_id
_entity_poly.type
_entity_poly.pdbx_seq_one_letter_code
_entity_poly.pdbx_strand_id
1 'polypeptide(L)' 'HDYVVLMDAIPGRVNTVWFAPTDVGEHDIQCREYCGLIHYNMRGTLIVEEPKS' A
#
# COMPACT_ATOMS: atom_id res chain seq x y z
N HIS A 1 3.01 12.84 1.81
CA HIS A 1 3.27 11.42 1.44
C HIS A 1 3.19 10.67 2.74
N ASP A 2 2.03 10.10 3.01
CA ASP A 2 1.59 9.86 4.39
C ASP A 2 2.36 8.70 5.02
N TYR A 3 2.73 7.69 4.23
CA TYR A 3 3.65 6.63 4.62
C TYR A 3 4.57 6.25 3.45
N VAL A 4 5.84 5.94 3.71
CA VAL A 4 6.79 5.43 2.70
C VAL A 4 7.03 3.95 2.96
N VAL A 5 6.17 3.11 2.38
CA VAL A 5 6.25 1.66 2.46
C VAL A 5 6.32 1.13 1.03
N LEU A 6 7.44 0.50 0.68
CA LEU A 6 7.74 0.04 -0.68
C LEU A 6 8.12 -1.43 -0.66
N MET A 7 7.46 -2.22 -1.49
CA MET A 7 7.75 -3.63 -1.62
C MET A 7 7.27 -4.19 -2.96
N ASP A 8 8.15 -4.91 -3.64
CA ASP A 8 7.85 -5.50 -4.94
C ASP A 8 6.99 -6.76 -4.79
N ALA A 9 5.94 -6.86 -5.59
CA ALA A 9 5.11 -8.05 -5.69
C ALA A 9 5.70 -9.03 -6.72
N ILE A 10 6.66 -9.86 -6.30
CA ILE A 10 7.35 -10.83 -7.17
C ILE A 10 6.65 -12.20 -7.12
N PRO A 11 6.24 -12.79 -8.26
CA PRO A 11 5.63 -14.12 -8.30
C PRO A 11 6.49 -15.19 -7.59
N GLY A 12 5.86 -16.00 -6.74
CA GLY A 12 6.51 -17.07 -5.99
C GLY A 12 7.28 -16.64 -4.74
N ARG A 13 7.33 -15.35 -4.40
CA ARG A 13 7.86 -14.86 -3.11
C ARG A 13 6.74 -14.48 -2.17
N VAL A 14 6.90 -14.84 -0.90
CA VAL A 14 6.08 -14.32 0.19
C VAL A 14 6.89 -13.24 0.87
N ASN A 15 6.35 -12.03 0.93
CA ASN A 15 6.98 -10.93 1.63
C ASN A 15 6.23 -10.60 2.93
N THR A 16 6.95 -9.99 3.87
CA THR A 16 6.38 -9.49 5.12
C THR A 16 6.68 -8.00 5.24
N VAL A 17 5.62 -7.19 5.40
CA VAL A 17 5.73 -5.75 5.67
C VAL A 17 5.26 -5.48 7.08
N TRP A 18 5.98 -4.60 7.78
CA TRP A 18 5.55 -4.03 9.05
C TRP A 18 5.63 -2.51 8.96
N PHE A 19 4.54 -1.84 9.30
CA PHE A 19 4.48 -0.40 9.48
C PHE A 19 3.38 -0.08 10.49
N ALA A 20 3.48 1.09 11.12
CA ALA A 20 2.54 1.55 12.12
C ALA A 20 1.92 2.86 11.64
N PRO A 21 0.72 2.83 11.03
CA PRO A 21 0.01 4.05 10.67
C PRO A 21 -0.36 4.84 11.93
N THR A 22 -0.22 6.16 11.89
CA THR A 22 -0.46 7.06 13.03
C THR A 22 -1.74 7.87 12.89
N ASP A 23 -2.21 8.04 11.66
CA ASP A 23 -3.38 8.87 11.33
C ASP A 23 -4.52 7.98 10.84
N VAL A 24 -5.70 8.19 11.41
CA VAL A 24 -6.96 7.54 11.00
C VAL A 24 -7.43 8.15 9.69
N GLY A 25 -7.94 7.33 8.78
CA GLY A 25 -8.49 7.78 7.51
C GLY A 25 -8.11 6.90 6.32
N GLU A 26 -8.28 7.47 5.12
CA GLU A 26 -7.94 6.83 3.86
C GLU A 26 -6.62 7.38 3.29
N HIS A 27 -5.74 6.48 2.86
CA HIS A 27 -4.47 6.83 2.23
C HIS A 27 -4.29 6.09 0.90
N ASP A 28 -3.69 6.77 -0.08
CA ASP A 28 -3.47 6.23 -1.41
C ASP A 28 -2.35 5.18 -1.46
N ILE A 29 -2.63 4.04 -2.10
CA ILE A 29 -1.64 3.04 -2.50
C ILE A 29 -1.49 3.08 -4.02
N GLN A 30 -0.25 3.23 -4.49
CA GLN A 30 0.06 3.28 -5.92
C GLN A 30 1.09 2.21 -6.28
N CYS A 31 0.89 1.57 -7.44
CA CYS A 31 1.89 0.68 -8.03
C CYS A 31 3.16 1.46 -8.37
N ARG A 32 4.33 0.93 -8.00
CA ARG A 32 5.65 1.59 -8.19
C ARG A 32 6.64 0.77 -9.01
N GLU A 33 6.15 -0.28 -9.65
CA GLU A 33 6.91 -1.10 -10.59
C GLU A 33 6.08 -1.22 -11.88
N TYR A 34 6.69 -1.01 -13.04
CA TYR A 34 5.93 -1.03 -14.29
C TYR A 34 5.40 -2.44 -14.57
N CYS A 35 4.07 -2.59 -14.53
CA CYS A 35 3.40 -3.89 -14.63
C CYS A 35 2.52 -4.05 -15.89
N GLY A 36 2.59 -3.10 -16.84
CA GLY A 36 1.86 -3.14 -18.10
C GLY A 36 0.97 -1.92 -18.35
N LEU A 37 0.08 -2.02 -19.34
CA LEU A 37 -0.70 -0.89 -19.87
C LEU A 37 -1.52 -0.15 -18.81
N ILE A 38 -2.08 -0.89 -17.83
CA ILE A 38 -2.93 -0.33 -16.77
C ILE A 38 -2.14 0.06 -15.51
N HIS A 39 -0.80 0.10 -15.57
CA HIS A 39 0.07 0.42 -14.43
C HIS A 39 -0.36 1.70 -13.69
N TYR A 40 -0.69 2.77 -14.43
CA TYR A 40 -1.10 4.05 -13.85
C TYR A 40 -2.46 4.00 -13.13
N ASN A 41 -3.29 2.99 -13.41
CA ASN A 41 -4.63 2.83 -12.85
C ASN A 41 -4.72 1.71 -11.80
N MET A 42 -3.61 1.05 -11.51
CA MET A 42 -3.52 0.04 -10.46
C MET A 42 -3.37 0.73 -9.10
N ARG A 43 -4.51 1.13 -8.52
CA ARG A 43 -4.63 1.85 -7.25
C ARG A 43 -5.23 0.95 -6.16
N GLY A 44 -4.85 1.21 -4.91
CA GLY A 44 -5.49 0.68 -3.71
C GLY A 44 -5.68 1.77 -2.67
N THR A 45 -6.47 1.48 -1.64
CA THR A 45 -6.73 2.40 -0.53
C THR A 45 -6.38 1.69 0.77
N LEU A 46 -5.53 2.31 1.58
CA LEU A 46 -5.31 1.93 2.97
C LEU A 46 -6.38 2.61 3.82
N ILE A 47 -7.19 1.84 4.54
CA ILE A 47 -8.17 2.35 5.50
C ILE A 47 -7.62 2.09 6.90
N VAL A 48 -7.28 3.16 7.61
CA VAL A 48 -6.89 3.12 9.02
C VAL A 48 -8.15 3.41 9.84
N GLU A 49 -8.70 2.36 10.47
CA GLU A 49 -9.87 2.50 11.34
C GLU A 49 -9.48 3.16 12.68
N GLU A 50 -10.45 3.82 13.32
CA GLU A 50 -10.28 4.21 14.72
C GLU A 50 -10.05 2.97 15.60
N PRO A 51 -9.22 3.08 16.66
CA PRO A 51 -9.07 2.03 17.64
C PRO A 51 -10.44 1.66 18.22
N LYS A 52 -10.81 0.39 18.10
CA LYS A 52 -12.03 -0.11 18.75
C LYS A 52 -11.79 -0.13 20.25
N SER A 53 -12.60 0.65 20.98
CA SER A 53 -12.68 0.69 22.44
C SER A 53 -13.11 -0.63 23.04
#